data_AF-A0AA39WE94-F1
#
_entry.id   AF-A0AA39WE94-F1
#
_cell.length_a   1.000
_cell.length_b   1.000
_cell.length_c   1.000
_cell.angle_alpha   90.00
_cell.angle_beta   90.00
_cell.angle_gamma   90.00
#
_symmetry.space_group_name_H-M   'P 1'
#
loop_
_entity.id
_entity.type
_entity.pdbx_description
1 polymer ?
#
loop_
_entity_poly.entity_id
_entity_poly.type
_entity_poly.pdbx_seq_one_letter_code
_entity_poly.pdbx_strand_id
1 'polypeptide(L)'
;MLTKILLALAAASVIKDVVALGPRQHHHQRLHEKRAIVTEVVTVTDVVYVTLYEDQATSSSAFSAKQFYTKKGRKSRSSAAVATATPSPVLSLEALPRPSAPVEAHAPPAPTPTVEAPVAEPAPVSPPAVDPVPVEPATPVTPPSGGAPAGKRGRGLAFNDPNLLGRFLGGGSHISWTYNWAQTDDSNTGLEFVPMCWGITKGFPATWAKNAQKMIDAGSKALFSFNEPDHAAQANLSPEQAAASHIELMNPFAGKARIGAPSITNSGSSNQGIGWLKRWFEVCDGKCAVDFVNIHIYGFDTNTFLQHLINVHNLFQKPVWITEFAFGGSDDEVDRQLQVIIDQIENNSTFAFVENYSYFMAADGMMVKGNSMSSYGNTFAYAS
;
A
#
# COMPACT_ATOMS: atom_id res chain seq x y z
N MET A 1 -10.18 -61.72 5.61
CA MET A 1 -10.79 -60.85 4.58
C MET A 1 -10.81 -59.42 5.08
N LEU A 2 -10.40 -58.50 4.21
CA LEU A 2 -10.41 -57.04 4.29
C LEU A 2 -9.49 -56.33 5.32
N THR A 3 -8.25 -55.93 4.94
CA THR A 3 -7.80 -54.66 4.30
C THR A 3 -8.06 -53.35 5.06
N LYS A 4 -6.94 -52.79 5.57
CA LYS A 4 -6.42 -51.41 5.45
C LYS A 4 -7.37 -50.24 5.74
N ILE A 5 -6.93 -49.34 6.63
CA ILE A 5 -6.49 -47.97 6.28
C ILE A 5 -5.71 -47.38 7.47
N LEU A 6 -4.45 -47.01 7.21
CA LEU A 6 -3.63 -46.14 8.07
C LEU A 6 -4.19 -44.71 8.00
N LEU A 7 -4.20 -43.99 9.11
CA LEU A 7 -4.17 -42.53 9.08
C LEU A 7 -3.07 -42.03 10.02
N ALA A 8 -1.96 -41.59 9.42
CA ALA A 8 -0.91 -40.84 10.07
C ALA A 8 -1.30 -39.35 10.08
N LEU A 9 -1.17 -38.69 11.22
CA LEU A 9 -1.21 -37.23 11.31
C LEU A 9 0.14 -36.75 11.85
N ALA A 10 0.94 -36.22 10.92
CA ALA A 10 2.21 -35.60 11.18
C ALA A 10 2.01 -34.25 11.88
N ALA A 11 2.70 -34.06 13.01
CA ALA A 11 2.83 -32.76 13.64
C ALA A 11 3.86 -31.92 12.85
N ALA A 12 3.42 -30.83 12.24
CA ALA A 12 4.33 -29.85 11.64
C ALA A 12 4.61 -28.74 12.66
N SER A 13 5.79 -28.82 13.29
CA SER A 13 6.37 -27.76 14.11
C SER A 13 6.92 -26.64 13.21
N VAL A 14 6.46 -25.40 13.42
CA VAL A 14 7.02 -24.22 12.77
C VAL A 14 8.29 -23.81 13.51
N ILE A 15 9.44 -24.03 12.88
CA ILE A 15 10.73 -23.45 13.29
C ILE A 15 10.90 -22.14 12.53
N LYS A 16 10.96 -21.02 13.25
CA LYS A 16 11.43 -19.74 12.75
C LYS A 16 12.89 -19.58 13.15
N ASP A 17 13.78 -19.41 12.16
CA ASP A 17 14.59 -18.19 12.01
C ASP A 17 15.80 -18.38 11.07
N VAL A 18 16.28 -17.21 10.64
CA VAL A 18 17.61 -16.85 10.12
C VAL A 18 17.72 -16.77 8.58
N VAL A 19 17.76 -15.53 8.07
CA VAL A 19 18.35 -15.21 6.76
C VAL A 19 19.53 -14.27 6.97
N ALA A 20 20.66 -14.68 6.39
CA ALA A 20 21.98 -14.07 6.50
C ALA A 20 22.16 -12.84 5.59
N LEU A 21 23.05 -11.94 6.03
CA LEU A 21 23.49 -10.70 5.39
C LEU A 21 24.42 -10.92 4.17
N GLY A 22 24.23 -10.11 3.12
CA GLY A 22 25.18 -9.88 2.03
C GLY A 22 24.71 -8.74 1.09
N PRO A 23 25.61 -7.92 0.48
CA PRO A 23 25.39 -6.47 0.39
C PRO A 23 24.88 -5.93 -0.96
N ARG A 24 24.27 -4.72 -0.87
CA ARG A 24 23.83 -3.81 -1.95
C ARG A 24 22.48 -4.10 -2.61
N GLN A 25 21.41 -3.90 -1.86
CA GLN A 25 20.13 -3.47 -2.39
C GLN A 25 19.64 -2.30 -1.55
N HIS A 26 19.19 -1.22 -2.22
CA HIS A 26 18.60 -0.05 -1.58
C HIS A 26 17.49 -0.51 -0.62
N HIS A 27 17.74 -0.35 0.69
CA HIS A 27 16.88 -0.84 1.75
C HIS A 27 15.55 -0.09 1.77
N HIS A 28 14.49 -0.73 1.28
CA HIS A 28 13.09 -0.43 1.63
C HIS A 28 12.70 -1.04 3.00
N GLN A 29 13.65 -1.18 3.93
CA GLN A 29 13.40 -1.72 5.27
C GLN A 29 13.35 -0.59 6.30
N ARG A 30 12.28 0.19 6.25
CA ARG A 30 11.66 0.72 7.47
C ARG A 30 10.19 0.36 7.39
N LEU A 31 9.86 -0.81 7.94
CA LEU A 31 8.49 -1.28 8.12
C LEU A 31 7.80 -0.35 9.12
N HIS A 32 7.31 0.79 8.65
CA HIS A 32 6.18 1.44 9.30
C HIS A 32 4.95 0.66 8.86
N GLU A 33 4.39 -0.16 9.75
CA GLU A 33 3.22 -0.99 9.45
C GLU A 33 2.03 -0.09 9.08
N LYS A 34 1.60 -0.09 7.82
CA LYS A 34 0.35 0.58 7.40
C LYS A 34 -0.82 -0.12 8.09
N ARG A 35 -1.74 0.63 8.70
CA ARG A 35 -2.80 0.10 9.58
C ARG A 35 -3.82 -0.84 8.91
N ALA A 36 -3.86 -0.94 7.58
CA ALA A 36 -4.82 -1.73 6.78
C ALA A 36 -5.51 -2.85 7.58
N ILE A 37 -6.70 -2.56 8.12
CA ILE A 37 -7.33 -3.42 9.13
C ILE A 37 -7.87 -4.67 8.43
N VAL A 38 -7.23 -5.80 8.69
CA VAL A 38 -7.71 -7.12 8.25
C VAL A 38 -8.59 -7.68 9.33
N THR A 39 -9.87 -7.92 9.03
CA THR A 39 -10.71 -8.69 9.95
C THR A 39 -10.48 -10.18 9.66
N GLU A 40 -9.66 -10.84 10.49
CA GLU A 40 -9.52 -12.30 10.45
C GLU A 40 -10.69 -12.93 11.21
N VAL A 41 -11.63 -13.53 10.49
CA VAL A 41 -12.72 -14.29 11.10
C VAL A 41 -12.20 -15.71 11.36
N VAL A 42 -11.72 -15.96 12.57
CA VAL A 42 -11.36 -17.32 13.02
C VAL A 42 -12.64 -18.04 13.41
N THR A 43 -13.03 -19.04 12.60
CA THR A 43 -14.10 -19.97 12.99
C THR A 43 -13.49 -21.06 13.87
N VAL A 44 -13.85 -21.07 15.16
CA VAL A 44 -13.45 -22.14 16.10
C VAL A 44 -14.56 -23.19 16.13
N THR A 45 -14.23 -24.42 15.74
CA THR A 45 -15.13 -25.57 15.87
C THR A 45 -14.69 -26.40 17.07
N ASP A 46 -15.43 -26.30 18.18
CA ASP A 46 -15.26 -27.20 19.33
C ASP A 46 -16.04 -28.49 19.08
N VAL A 47 -15.32 -29.62 18.92
CA VAL A 47 -15.94 -30.96 18.84
C VAL A 47 -15.91 -31.59 20.22
N VAL A 48 -17.09 -31.80 20.83
CA VAL A 48 -17.25 -32.50 22.10
C VAL A 48 -17.65 -33.95 21.82
N TYR A 49 -16.83 -34.92 22.25
CA TYR A 49 -17.19 -36.33 22.22
C TYR A 49 -17.87 -36.71 23.54
N VAL A 50 -19.08 -37.27 23.46
CA VAL A 50 -19.80 -37.85 24.59
C VAL A 50 -19.82 -39.37 24.42
N THR A 51 -19.20 -40.09 25.35
CA THR A 51 -19.32 -41.56 25.42
C THR A 51 -20.55 -41.87 26.26
N LEU A 52 -21.56 -42.50 25.65
CA LEU A 52 -22.73 -43.02 26.36
C LEU A 52 -22.47 -44.47 26.75
N TYR A 53 -22.69 -44.80 28.02
CA TYR A 53 -22.74 -46.18 28.50
C TYR A 53 -24.20 -46.65 28.48
N GLU A 54 -24.45 -47.75 27.80
CA GLU A 54 -25.79 -48.23 27.44
C GLU A 54 -26.39 -49.07 28.57
N ASP A 55 -26.74 -48.40 29.66
CA ASP A 55 -27.44 -49.03 30.77
C ASP A 55 -27.98 -47.99 31.74
N GLN A 56 -28.90 -47.13 31.25
CA GLN A 56 -30.17 -46.76 31.91
C GLN A 56 -31.15 -46.11 30.91
N ALA A 57 -32.44 -46.37 31.13
CA ALA A 57 -33.56 -46.02 30.27
C ALA A 57 -33.67 -44.51 29.94
N THR A 58 -34.22 -44.26 28.75
CA THR A 58 -34.32 -43.01 28.00
C THR A 58 -34.89 -41.80 28.75
N SER A 59 -34.29 -40.62 28.54
CA SER A 59 -35.05 -39.39 28.33
C SER A 59 -34.40 -38.56 27.23
N SER A 60 -35.16 -38.28 26.17
CA SER A 60 -34.72 -37.42 25.06
C SER A 60 -34.70 -35.97 25.51
N SER A 61 -33.56 -35.47 25.96
CA SER A 61 -33.33 -34.02 26.07
C SER A 61 -32.55 -33.55 24.86
N ALA A 62 -33.24 -32.89 23.93
CA ALA A 62 -32.59 -32.11 22.88
C ALA A 62 -31.59 -31.13 23.51
N PHE A 63 -30.33 -31.17 23.08
CA PHE A 63 -29.35 -30.17 23.47
C PHE A 63 -29.78 -28.81 22.90
N SER A 64 -30.31 -27.94 23.76
CA SER A 64 -30.52 -26.54 23.44
C SER A 64 -29.16 -25.84 23.53
N ALA A 65 -28.65 -25.37 22.39
CA ALA A 65 -27.52 -24.44 22.38
C ALA A 65 -27.97 -23.13 23.03
N LYS A 66 -27.66 -22.96 24.32
CA LYS A 66 -27.83 -21.67 24.99
C LYS A 66 -26.52 -21.16 25.58
N GLN A 67 -26.27 -19.91 25.19
CA GLN A 67 -25.48 -18.87 25.83
C GLN A 67 -23.98 -18.78 25.49
N PHE A 68 -23.72 -17.88 24.54
CA PHE A 68 -22.45 -17.18 24.36
C PHE A 68 -21.94 -16.60 25.69
N TYR A 69 -20.84 -17.13 26.20
CA TYR A 69 -20.08 -16.47 27.27
C TYR A 69 -19.27 -15.33 26.67
N THR A 70 -19.72 -14.09 26.88
CA THR A 70 -18.86 -12.92 26.72
C THR A 70 -17.99 -12.78 27.97
N LYS A 71 -16.73 -13.25 27.91
CA LYS A 71 -15.78 -13.02 29.00
C LYS A 71 -15.22 -11.60 28.89
N LYS A 72 -15.78 -10.66 29.68
CA LYS A 72 -15.14 -9.36 29.97
C LYS A 72 -13.77 -9.62 30.61
N GLY A 73 -12.70 -9.24 29.93
CA GLY A 73 -11.34 -9.28 30.45
C GLY A 73 -11.19 -8.36 31.66
N ARG A 74 -11.03 -8.94 32.84
CA ARG A 74 -10.67 -8.24 34.08
C ARG A 74 -9.15 -8.07 34.09
N LYS A 75 -8.67 -6.82 34.19
CA LYS A 75 -7.25 -6.48 34.37
C LYS A 75 -6.75 -7.11 35.68
N SER A 76 -5.68 -7.89 35.62
CA SER A 76 -4.90 -8.29 36.79
C SER A 76 -3.47 -7.80 36.63
N ARG A 77 -3.04 -6.95 37.56
CA ARG A 77 -1.64 -6.69 37.88
C ARG A 77 -1.01 -7.99 38.39
N SER A 78 0.27 -8.21 38.08
CA SER A 78 1.12 -9.11 38.85
C SER A 78 2.47 -8.43 39.10
N SER A 79 2.88 -8.47 40.36
CA SER A 79 4.13 -7.92 40.90
C SER A 79 4.94 -9.05 41.56
N ALA A 80 6.22 -9.10 41.19
CA ALA A 80 7.41 -9.58 41.92
C ALA A 80 7.47 -11.00 42.51
N ALA A 81 8.52 -11.77 42.16
CA ALA A 81 9.67 -12.01 43.04
C ALA A 81 10.74 -12.91 42.38
N VAL A 82 11.99 -12.61 42.71
CA VAL A 82 13.26 -13.22 42.25
C VAL A 82 13.65 -14.38 43.19
N ALA A 83 14.24 -15.45 42.64
CA ALA A 83 15.11 -16.35 43.40
C ALA A 83 16.23 -16.93 42.50
N THR A 84 17.45 -16.71 42.94
CA THR A 84 18.75 -17.09 42.37
C THR A 84 19.20 -18.48 42.80
N ALA A 85 19.91 -19.22 41.93
CA ALA A 85 20.90 -20.23 42.34
C ALA A 85 22.05 -20.33 41.32
N THR A 86 23.26 -20.39 41.86
CA THR A 86 24.61 -20.24 41.25
C THR A 86 25.23 -21.58 40.76
N PRO A 87 26.38 -21.54 40.04
CA PRO A 87 26.79 -22.58 39.07
C PRO A 87 28.02 -23.44 39.44
N SER A 88 28.31 -24.47 38.61
CA SER A 88 29.61 -25.13 38.27
C SER A 88 29.62 -26.68 38.47
N PRO A 89 30.43 -27.49 37.74
CA PRO A 89 31.67 -27.14 37.04
C PRO A 89 31.79 -27.53 35.56
N VAL A 90 32.85 -26.97 35.00
CA VAL A 90 33.36 -27.04 33.62
C VAL A 90 34.09 -28.37 33.39
N LEU A 91 33.86 -29.01 32.25
CA LEU A 91 34.76 -30.03 31.68
C LEU A 91 35.13 -29.60 30.26
N SER A 92 36.40 -29.25 30.10
CA SER A 92 37.07 -28.98 28.83
C SER A 92 37.18 -30.25 28.01
N LEU A 93 36.92 -30.16 26.70
CA LEU A 93 37.44 -31.09 25.70
C LEU A 93 37.95 -30.31 24.49
N GLU A 94 39.08 -30.81 23.99
CA GLU A 94 40.01 -30.20 23.05
C GLU A 94 39.44 -29.90 21.66
N ALA A 95 40.09 -28.91 21.02
CA ALA A 95 39.91 -28.55 19.63
C ALA A 95 40.50 -29.62 18.68
N LEU A 96 39.73 -30.01 17.67
CA LEU A 96 40.18 -30.78 16.50
C LEU A 96 39.56 -30.20 15.22
N PRO A 97 40.23 -30.39 14.05
CA PRO A 97 40.29 -29.38 13.00
C PRO A 97 39.12 -29.36 12.00
N ARG A 98 38.98 -28.19 11.37
CA ARG A 98 38.02 -27.83 10.31
C ARG A 98 38.17 -28.72 9.06
N PRO A 99 37.08 -29.30 8.50
CA PRO A 99 37.11 -29.88 7.16
C PRO A 99 37.04 -28.78 6.10
N SER A 100 37.94 -28.89 5.12
CA SER A 100 38.04 -28.06 3.93
C SER A 100 36.84 -28.25 2.99
N ALA A 101 36.42 -27.17 2.33
CA ALA A 101 35.33 -27.13 1.38
C ALA A 101 35.54 -28.09 0.17
N PRO A 102 34.48 -28.66 -0.42
CA PRO A 102 34.59 -29.41 -1.66
C PRO A 102 34.90 -28.47 -2.83
N VAL A 103 35.88 -28.88 -3.63
CA VAL A 103 36.26 -28.26 -4.91
C VAL A 103 35.17 -28.59 -5.94
N GLU A 104 34.59 -27.55 -6.52
CA GLU A 104 33.58 -27.63 -7.57
C GLU A 104 34.23 -28.11 -8.88
N ALA A 105 33.71 -29.20 -9.44
CA ALA A 105 34.19 -29.78 -10.68
C ALA A 105 33.78 -28.91 -11.88
N HIS A 106 34.75 -28.51 -12.69
CA HIS A 106 34.54 -27.79 -13.95
C HIS A 106 33.78 -28.65 -14.97
N ALA A 107 32.58 -28.21 -15.33
CA ALA A 107 31.89 -28.65 -16.54
C ALA A 107 32.55 -28.01 -17.79
N PRO A 108 32.60 -28.73 -18.93
CA PRO A 108 33.20 -28.20 -20.16
C PRO A 108 32.36 -27.04 -20.74
N PRO A 109 32.99 -26.08 -21.43
CA PRO A 109 32.28 -24.94 -22.00
C PRO A 109 31.34 -25.36 -23.14
N ALA A 110 30.13 -24.79 -23.14
CA ALA A 110 29.18 -24.87 -24.25
C ALA A 110 29.76 -24.20 -25.51
N PRO A 111 29.42 -24.67 -26.72
CA PRO A 111 29.91 -24.07 -27.95
C PRO A 111 29.38 -22.65 -28.14
N THR A 112 30.29 -21.76 -28.52
CA THR A 112 30.05 -20.37 -28.92
C THR A 112 29.04 -20.28 -30.06
N PRO A 113 28.00 -19.42 -30.01
CA PRO A 113 27.23 -19.12 -31.20
C PRO A 113 28.09 -18.31 -32.17
N THR A 114 28.24 -18.82 -33.39
CA THR A 114 28.84 -18.14 -34.54
C THR A 114 28.07 -16.84 -34.80
N VAL A 115 28.76 -15.71 -34.79
CA VAL A 115 28.21 -14.43 -35.24
C VAL A 115 28.09 -14.48 -36.76
N GLU A 116 26.87 -14.64 -37.24
CA GLU A 116 26.55 -14.43 -38.65
C GLU A 116 26.43 -12.90 -38.89
N ALA A 117 27.17 -12.40 -39.88
CA ALA A 117 27.19 -10.99 -40.24
C ALA A 117 25.80 -10.53 -40.72
N PRO A 118 25.38 -9.27 -40.45
CA PRO A 118 24.10 -8.78 -40.93
C PRO A 118 24.12 -8.68 -42.45
N VAL A 119 23.24 -9.44 -43.09
CA VAL A 119 22.87 -9.27 -44.50
C VAL A 119 22.18 -7.90 -44.63
N ALA A 120 22.70 -7.06 -45.52
CA ALA A 120 22.12 -5.76 -45.82
C ALA A 120 20.67 -5.93 -46.32
N GLU A 121 19.73 -5.32 -45.61
CA GLU A 121 18.33 -5.20 -45.99
C GLU A 121 18.20 -4.24 -47.18
N PRO A 122 17.42 -4.57 -48.24
CA PRO A 122 17.23 -3.66 -49.35
C PRO A 122 16.35 -2.47 -48.93
N ALA A 123 16.71 -1.28 -49.39
CA ALA A 123 16.02 -0.03 -49.11
C ALA A 123 14.51 -0.09 -49.43
N PRO A 124 13.64 0.59 -48.65
CA PRO A 124 12.21 0.64 -48.95
C PRO A 124 11.98 1.40 -50.25
N VAL A 125 11.27 0.75 -51.17
CA VAL A 125 10.83 1.34 -52.44
C VAL A 125 9.69 2.32 -52.16
N SER A 126 9.87 3.59 -52.51
CA SER A 126 8.84 4.62 -52.39
C SER A 126 7.59 4.26 -53.21
N PRO A 127 6.37 4.39 -52.66
CA PRO A 127 5.14 4.31 -53.46
C PRO A 127 4.99 5.54 -54.38
N PRO A 128 4.27 5.42 -55.51
CA PRO A 128 4.05 6.54 -56.41
C PRO A 128 3.18 7.62 -55.73
N ALA A 129 3.50 8.88 -56.02
CA ALA A 129 2.73 10.03 -55.56
C ALA A 129 1.27 9.93 -56.03
N VAL A 130 0.35 9.92 -55.08
CA VAL A 130 -1.08 10.12 -55.33
C VAL A 130 -1.38 11.57 -54.95
N ASP A 131 -1.92 12.33 -55.89
CA ASP A 131 -2.31 13.73 -55.69
C ASP A 131 -3.28 13.86 -54.49
N PRO A 132 -3.12 14.88 -53.63
CA PRO A 132 -4.00 15.07 -52.49
C PRO A 132 -5.38 15.53 -52.96
N VAL A 133 -6.40 14.74 -52.61
CA VAL A 133 -7.81 15.15 -52.62
C VAL A 133 -7.99 16.26 -51.57
N PRO A 134 -8.67 17.38 -51.86
CA PRO A 134 -8.91 18.42 -50.88
C PRO A 134 -9.82 17.88 -49.76
N VAL A 135 -9.26 17.69 -48.56
CA VAL A 135 -10.04 17.43 -47.35
C VAL A 135 -10.33 18.76 -46.69
N GLU A 136 -11.62 19.09 -46.61
CA GLU A 136 -12.17 20.25 -45.93
C GLU A 136 -11.73 20.27 -44.45
N PRO A 137 -11.33 21.42 -43.87
CA PRO A 137 -10.78 21.46 -42.52
C PRO A 137 -11.85 21.07 -41.49
N ALA A 138 -11.63 19.94 -40.82
CA ALA A 138 -12.39 19.57 -39.64
C ALA A 138 -12.18 20.64 -38.56
N THR A 139 -13.29 21.25 -38.14
CA THR A 139 -13.31 22.17 -37.00
C THR A 139 -12.67 21.51 -35.76
N PRO A 140 -11.81 22.23 -35.02
CA PRO A 140 -11.18 21.66 -33.83
C PRO A 140 -12.25 21.50 -32.74
N VAL A 141 -12.60 20.25 -32.44
CA VAL A 141 -13.38 19.92 -31.25
C VAL A 141 -12.50 20.23 -30.04
N THR A 142 -12.79 21.34 -29.39
CA THR A 142 -12.14 21.75 -28.15
C THR A 142 -12.50 20.73 -27.07
N PRO A 143 -11.53 20.03 -26.44
CA PRO A 143 -11.85 19.28 -25.23
C PRO A 143 -12.38 20.27 -24.18
N PRO A 144 -13.33 19.88 -23.32
CA PRO A 144 -13.75 20.77 -22.25
C PRO A 144 -12.52 21.05 -21.38
N SER A 145 -12.06 22.30 -21.45
CA SER A 145 -11.13 22.90 -20.50
C SER A 145 -11.85 22.99 -19.15
N GLY A 146 -11.94 21.86 -18.47
CA GLY A 146 -12.24 21.78 -17.04
C GLY A 146 -10.94 21.98 -16.28
N GLY A 147 -10.29 23.14 -16.46
CA GLY A 147 -9.30 23.58 -15.50
C GLY A 147 -10.01 23.68 -14.16
N ALA A 148 -9.73 22.75 -13.26
CA ALA A 148 -10.18 22.85 -11.88
C ALA A 148 -9.78 24.25 -11.38
N PRO A 149 -10.70 25.04 -10.80
CA PRO A 149 -10.32 26.30 -10.20
C PRO A 149 -9.19 26.03 -9.22
N ALA A 150 -8.22 26.93 -9.15
CA ALA A 150 -7.12 26.91 -8.19
C ALA A 150 -7.67 27.01 -6.75
N GLY A 151 -8.28 25.93 -6.28
CA GLY A 151 -8.66 25.74 -4.89
C GLY A 151 -7.38 25.61 -4.08
N LYS A 152 -7.44 26.08 -2.83
CA LYS A 152 -6.35 25.89 -1.88
C LYS A 152 -6.00 24.39 -1.83
N ARG A 153 -4.75 24.07 -2.16
CA ARG A 153 -4.24 22.69 -2.17
C ARG A 153 -4.28 22.13 -0.75
N GLY A 154 -4.72 20.88 -0.61
CA GLY A 154 -4.94 20.29 0.71
C GLY A 154 -3.77 19.46 1.18
N ARG A 155 -3.19 19.84 2.32
CA ARG A 155 -2.22 19.01 3.04
C ARG A 155 -2.98 17.97 3.87
N GLY A 156 -2.62 16.70 3.70
CA GLY A 156 -3.25 15.57 4.36
C GLY A 156 -2.38 14.95 5.45
N LEU A 157 -3.00 14.33 6.45
CA LEU A 157 -2.30 13.48 7.42
C LEU A 157 -2.59 12.00 7.15
N ALA A 158 -1.57 11.29 6.67
CA ALA A 158 -1.48 9.83 6.73
C ALA A 158 -1.21 9.40 8.17
N PHE A 159 -2.03 8.53 8.76
CA PHE A 159 -1.86 8.16 10.17
C PHE A 159 -2.23 6.72 10.51
N ASN A 160 -1.63 6.20 11.58
CA ASN A 160 -2.04 4.96 12.22
C ASN A 160 -2.63 5.22 13.61
N ASP A 161 -1.92 6.03 14.40
CA ASP A 161 -2.32 6.41 15.75
C ASP A 161 -3.03 7.78 15.73
N PRO A 162 -4.36 7.81 15.92
CA PRO A 162 -5.12 9.06 15.92
C PRO A 162 -4.70 10.02 17.05
N ASN A 163 -4.11 9.52 18.13
CA ASN A 163 -3.65 10.36 19.24
C ASN A 163 -2.49 11.27 18.84
N LEU A 164 -1.87 11.04 17.69
CA LEU A 164 -0.79 11.88 17.16
C LEU A 164 -1.30 13.15 16.46
N LEU A 165 -2.56 13.16 16.01
CA LEU A 165 -3.07 14.15 15.05
C LEU A 165 -3.27 15.55 15.64
N GLY A 166 -3.69 15.66 16.91
CA GLY A 166 -4.04 16.96 17.50
C GLY A 166 -2.95 18.03 17.45
N ARG A 167 -1.68 17.62 17.33
CA ARG A 167 -0.50 18.51 17.21
C ARG A 167 -0.50 19.34 15.92
N PHE A 168 -1.11 18.79 14.87
CA PHE A 168 -1.11 19.36 13.53
C PHE A 168 -2.34 20.24 13.26
N LEU A 169 -3.26 20.41 14.23
CA LEU A 169 -4.56 21.07 14.05
C LEU A 169 -4.66 22.43 14.74
N GLY A 170 -3.53 23.04 15.09
CA GLY A 170 -3.48 24.37 15.71
C GLY A 170 -3.85 25.49 14.75
N GLY A 171 -4.03 26.69 15.30
CA GLY A 171 -4.25 27.90 14.49
C GLY A 171 -3.13 28.13 13.48
N GLY A 172 -3.49 28.43 12.23
CA GLY A 172 -2.53 28.59 11.13
C GLY A 172 -2.14 27.27 10.45
N SER A 173 -2.68 26.12 10.86
CA SER A 173 -2.45 24.86 10.16
C SER A 173 -3.06 24.86 8.76
N HIS A 174 -2.36 24.24 7.82
CA HIS A 174 -2.76 24.00 6.44
C HIS A 174 -3.35 22.59 6.24
N ILE A 175 -3.43 21.77 7.29
CA ILE A 175 -4.03 20.43 7.21
C ILE A 175 -5.54 20.53 6.98
N SER A 176 -6.05 19.82 5.97
CA SER A 176 -7.47 19.84 5.61
C SER A 176 -8.13 18.48 5.50
N TRP A 177 -7.37 17.39 5.45
CA TRP A 177 -7.90 16.03 5.34
C TRP A 177 -7.00 14.99 6.01
N THR A 178 -7.53 13.79 6.23
CA THR A 178 -6.82 12.66 6.85
C THR A 178 -7.13 11.35 6.14
N TYR A 179 -6.22 10.38 6.22
CA TYR A 179 -6.48 9.00 5.84
C TYR A 179 -5.56 8.04 6.62
N ASN A 180 -5.95 6.78 6.75
CA ASN A 180 -5.25 5.79 7.60
C ASN A 180 -5.13 4.40 6.95
N TRP A 181 -5.15 4.33 5.61
CA TRP A 181 -5.19 3.08 4.82
C TRP A 181 -6.38 2.16 5.10
N ALA A 182 -7.37 2.61 5.88
CA ALA A 182 -8.56 1.86 6.22
C ALA A 182 -9.82 2.49 5.61
N GLN A 183 -10.94 1.79 5.80
CA GLN A 183 -12.24 2.18 5.26
C GLN A 183 -13.03 3.12 6.18
N THR A 184 -12.54 3.35 7.41
CA THR A 184 -13.29 4.05 8.46
C THR A 184 -12.43 5.06 9.19
N ASP A 185 -13.04 6.20 9.51
CA ASP A 185 -12.43 7.26 10.30
C ASP A 185 -12.43 6.95 11.80
N ASP A 186 -11.27 7.12 12.41
CA ASP A 186 -11.10 7.17 13.87
C ASP A 186 -10.16 8.30 14.30
N SER A 187 -9.92 9.26 13.41
CA SER A 187 -9.05 10.42 13.61
C SER A 187 -9.56 11.33 14.72
N ASN A 188 -10.88 11.42 14.89
CA ASN A 188 -11.57 12.37 15.77
C ASN A 188 -11.15 13.83 15.54
N THR A 189 -10.73 14.16 14.32
CA THR A 189 -10.21 15.50 13.97
C THR A 189 -11.29 16.48 13.52
N GLY A 190 -12.43 15.96 13.04
CA GLY A 190 -13.47 16.76 12.38
C GLY A 190 -13.09 17.23 10.97
N LEU A 191 -11.90 16.87 10.48
CA LEU A 191 -11.49 17.11 9.10
C LEU A 191 -12.13 16.08 8.16
N GLU A 192 -12.04 16.33 6.85
CA GLU A 192 -12.41 15.33 5.86
C GLU A 192 -11.55 14.07 6.02
N PHE A 193 -12.18 12.91 6.19
CA PHE A 193 -11.52 11.62 6.14
C PHE A 193 -11.69 11.01 4.74
N VAL A 194 -10.62 10.48 4.16
CA VAL A 194 -10.66 9.82 2.84
C VAL A 194 -10.53 8.31 3.02
N PRO A 195 -11.63 7.53 2.93
CA PRO A 195 -11.57 6.08 3.10
C PRO A 195 -10.88 5.41 1.91
N MET A 196 -10.21 4.29 2.19
CA MET A 196 -9.48 3.52 1.20
C MET A 196 -9.97 2.08 1.11
N CYS A 197 -10.27 1.61 -0.10
CA CYS A 197 -10.37 0.19 -0.38
C CYS A 197 -8.96 -0.35 -0.64
N TRP A 198 -8.25 -0.78 0.41
CA TRP A 198 -6.81 -1.06 0.33
C TRP A 198 -6.45 -2.14 -0.71
N GLY A 199 -7.28 -3.18 -0.87
CA GLY A 199 -7.06 -4.27 -1.82
C GLY A 199 -8.31 -5.13 -2.00
N ILE A 200 -8.19 -6.26 -2.70
CA ILE A 200 -9.32 -7.16 -3.00
C ILE A 200 -9.29 -8.46 -2.19
N THR A 201 -8.34 -8.57 -1.26
CA THR A 201 -8.17 -9.74 -0.37
C THR A 201 -8.47 -9.34 1.07
N LYS A 202 -8.22 -10.23 2.05
CA LYS A 202 -8.24 -9.90 3.49
C LYS A 202 -9.58 -9.34 4.01
N GLY A 203 -10.69 -9.62 3.31
CA GLY A 203 -12.04 -9.17 3.67
C GLY A 203 -12.36 -7.71 3.32
N PHE A 204 -11.46 -6.98 2.66
CA PHE A 204 -11.72 -5.58 2.27
C PHE A 204 -12.99 -5.42 1.42
N PRO A 205 -13.23 -6.23 0.35
CA PRO A 205 -14.43 -6.06 -0.47
C PRO A 205 -15.74 -6.24 0.30
N ALA A 206 -15.78 -7.17 1.26
CA ALA A 206 -17.00 -7.55 1.97
C ALA A 206 -17.60 -6.41 2.80
N THR A 207 -16.78 -5.46 3.25
CA THR A 207 -17.22 -4.33 4.09
C THR A 207 -17.17 -2.99 3.36
N TRP A 208 -16.51 -2.93 2.20
CA TRP A 208 -16.23 -1.69 1.47
C TRP A 208 -17.49 -0.91 1.15
N ALA A 209 -18.48 -1.53 0.50
CA ALA A 209 -19.65 -0.80 0.01
C ALA A 209 -20.40 -0.06 1.14
N LYS A 210 -20.55 -0.74 2.28
CA LYS A 210 -21.19 -0.19 3.48
C LYS A 210 -20.35 0.92 4.11
N ASN A 211 -19.05 0.69 4.27
CA ASN A 211 -18.16 1.63 4.94
C ASN A 211 -17.95 2.89 4.11
N ALA A 212 -17.73 2.76 2.80
CA ALA A 212 -17.60 3.89 1.88
C ALA A 212 -18.86 4.77 1.87
N GLN A 213 -20.05 4.17 1.76
CA GLN A 213 -21.30 4.94 1.83
C GLN A 213 -21.44 5.66 3.19
N LYS A 214 -21.14 4.99 4.30
CA LYS A 214 -21.16 5.62 5.63
C LYS A 214 -20.20 6.81 5.73
N MET A 215 -19.02 6.72 5.13
CA MET A 215 -18.03 7.81 5.13
C MET A 215 -18.47 8.98 4.24
N ILE A 216 -19.06 8.70 3.07
CA ILE A 216 -19.68 9.73 2.22
C ILE A 216 -20.79 10.46 2.99
N ASP A 217 -21.67 9.72 3.65
CA ASP A 217 -22.76 10.29 4.45
C ASP A 217 -22.22 11.13 5.64
N ALA A 218 -21.00 10.83 6.11
CA ALA A 218 -20.30 11.58 7.15
C ALA A 218 -19.47 12.77 6.62
N GLY A 219 -19.45 13.00 5.30
CA GLY A 219 -18.83 14.16 4.66
C GLY A 219 -17.55 13.89 3.86
N SER A 220 -17.13 12.63 3.68
CA SER A 220 -16.03 12.29 2.77
C SER A 220 -16.40 12.65 1.32
N LYS A 221 -15.55 13.42 0.64
CA LYS A 221 -15.78 13.87 -0.75
C LYS A 221 -14.91 13.12 -1.75
N ALA A 222 -13.95 12.34 -1.28
CA ALA A 222 -13.10 11.48 -2.08
C ALA A 222 -13.04 10.05 -1.51
N LEU A 223 -12.75 9.08 -2.38
CA LEU A 223 -12.46 7.69 -2.03
C LEU A 223 -11.15 7.26 -2.69
N PHE A 224 -10.31 6.52 -1.95
CA PHE A 224 -9.10 5.91 -2.51
C PHE A 224 -9.33 4.45 -2.90
N SER A 225 -8.84 4.13 -4.10
CA SER A 225 -8.72 2.75 -4.58
C SER A 225 -7.46 2.08 -4.00
N PHE A 226 -7.13 0.89 -4.51
CA PHE A 226 -6.13 -0.03 -3.99
C PHE A 226 -4.75 0.60 -3.74
N ASN A 227 -4.10 0.17 -2.66
CA ASN A 227 -2.79 0.66 -2.23
C ASN A 227 -1.66 -0.19 -2.83
N GLU A 228 -0.85 0.42 -3.68
CA GLU A 228 0.33 -0.17 -4.32
C GLU A 228 0.02 -1.55 -4.92
N PRO A 229 -0.99 -1.66 -5.80
CA PRO A 229 -1.27 -2.93 -6.48
C PRO A 229 -0.06 -3.42 -7.29
N ASP A 230 0.83 -2.51 -7.69
CA ASP A 230 2.07 -2.80 -8.39
C ASP A 230 3.19 -3.36 -7.50
N HIS A 231 2.98 -3.48 -6.19
CA HIS A 231 3.99 -3.96 -5.25
C HIS A 231 3.57 -5.28 -4.58
N ALA A 232 4.43 -6.30 -4.66
CA ALA A 232 4.13 -7.66 -4.21
C ALA A 232 3.78 -7.80 -2.72
N ALA A 233 4.35 -6.94 -1.87
CA ALA A 233 4.07 -6.92 -0.43
C ALA A 233 2.80 -6.13 -0.04
N GLN A 234 2.14 -5.48 -1.00
CA GLN A 234 1.03 -4.56 -0.77
C GLN A 234 -0.27 -5.18 -1.33
N ALA A 235 -1.11 -4.43 -2.06
CA ALA A 235 -2.34 -5.01 -2.63
C ALA A 235 -2.04 -6.11 -3.66
N ASN A 236 -0.89 -6.01 -4.36
CA ASN A 236 -0.36 -7.02 -5.27
C ASN A 236 -1.39 -7.53 -6.29
N LEU A 237 -1.79 -6.67 -7.22
CA LEU A 237 -2.81 -6.93 -8.23
C LEU A 237 -2.26 -6.69 -9.63
N SER A 238 -2.64 -7.56 -10.57
CA SER A 238 -2.45 -7.24 -11.98
C SER A 238 -3.34 -6.06 -12.40
N PRO A 239 -3.00 -5.34 -13.47
CA PRO A 239 -3.87 -4.30 -14.04
C PRO A 239 -5.30 -4.81 -14.32
N GLU A 240 -5.46 -6.04 -14.80
CA GLU A 240 -6.75 -6.64 -15.13
C GLU A 240 -7.59 -6.93 -13.87
N GLN A 241 -6.98 -7.51 -12.84
CA GLN A 241 -7.65 -7.77 -11.57
C GLN A 241 -8.10 -6.45 -10.92
N ALA A 242 -7.22 -5.45 -10.92
CA ALA A 242 -7.52 -4.14 -10.37
C ALA A 242 -8.60 -3.42 -11.17
N ALA A 243 -8.60 -3.47 -12.51
CA ALA A 243 -9.63 -2.84 -13.33
C ALA A 243 -11.02 -3.45 -13.09
N ALA A 244 -11.12 -4.79 -13.16
CA ALA A 244 -12.37 -5.49 -12.88
C ALA A 244 -12.92 -5.17 -11.48
N SER A 245 -12.04 -5.20 -10.47
CA SER A 245 -12.44 -4.94 -9.09
C SER A 245 -12.75 -3.46 -8.84
N HIS A 246 -12.10 -2.54 -9.55
CA HIS A 246 -12.41 -1.10 -9.44
C HIS A 246 -13.81 -0.81 -10.02
N ILE A 247 -14.18 -1.46 -11.12
CA ILE A 247 -15.52 -1.36 -11.68
C ILE A 247 -16.57 -1.88 -10.69
N GLU A 248 -16.29 -2.99 -10.01
CA GLU A 248 -17.21 -3.57 -9.03
C GLU A 248 -17.31 -2.72 -7.75
N LEU A 249 -16.16 -2.31 -7.19
CA LEU A 249 -16.07 -1.77 -5.84
C LEU A 249 -16.09 -0.24 -5.80
N MET A 250 -15.57 0.45 -6.81
CA MET A 250 -15.40 1.90 -6.79
C MET A 250 -16.46 2.62 -7.63
N ASN A 251 -16.74 2.16 -8.86
CA ASN A 251 -17.71 2.81 -9.75
C ASN A 251 -19.11 3.07 -9.13
N PRO A 252 -19.66 2.22 -8.24
CA PRO A 252 -20.96 2.50 -7.60
C PRO A 252 -21.02 3.83 -6.81
N PHE A 253 -19.86 4.44 -6.53
CA PHE A 253 -19.73 5.73 -5.85
C PHE A 253 -19.50 6.92 -6.78
N ALA A 254 -19.39 6.68 -8.09
CA ALA A 254 -19.22 7.75 -9.07
C ALA A 254 -20.39 8.75 -8.98
N GLY A 255 -20.07 10.04 -8.94
CA GLY A 255 -21.04 11.11 -8.74
C GLY A 255 -21.52 11.32 -7.29
N LYS A 256 -21.18 10.41 -6.36
CA LYS A 256 -21.40 10.61 -4.91
C LYS A 256 -20.16 11.16 -4.21
N ALA A 257 -18.98 10.72 -4.66
CA ALA A 257 -17.68 11.20 -4.24
C ALA A 257 -16.69 11.10 -5.42
N ARG A 258 -15.58 11.82 -5.33
CA ARG A 258 -14.48 11.72 -6.29
C ARG A 258 -13.71 10.42 -6.08
N ILE A 259 -13.36 9.73 -7.15
CA ILE A 259 -12.69 8.43 -7.08
C ILE A 259 -11.24 8.56 -7.56
N GLY A 260 -10.31 8.17 -6.69
CA GLY A 260 -8.90 8.05 -7.03
C GLY A 260 -8.60 6.75 -7.77
N ALA A 261 -7.70 6.82 -8.75
CA ALA A 261 -7.06 5.62 -9.31
C ALA A 261 -6.33 4.82 -8.21
N PRO A 262 -5.98 3.54 -8.46
CA PRO A 262 -5.08 2.82 -7.56
C PRO A 262 -3.77 3.59 -7.33
N SER A 263 -3.29 3.59 -6.09
CA SER A 263 -2.12 4.38 -5.67
C SER A 263 -0.85 3.61 -6.02
N ILE A 264 -0.10 4.08 -7.02
CA ILE A 264 1.11 3.38 -7.52
C ILE A 264 2.39 3.81 -6.81
N THR A 265 3.39 2.93 -6.80
CA THR A 265 4.76 3.29 -6.36
C THR A 265 5.45 4.23 -7.35
N ASN A 266 6.59 4.83 -6.96
CA ASN A 266 7.47 5.57 -7.87
C ASN A 266 8.52 4.70 -8.59
N SER A 267 8.32 3.38 -8.67
CA SER A 267 9.23 2.47 -9.37
C SER A 267 9.30 2.79 -10.87
N GLY A 268 10.52 2.81 -11.42
CA GLY A 268 10.78 2.97 -12.86
C GLY A 268 10.65 1.67 -13.66
N SER A 269 10.31 0.55 -13.01
CA SER A 269 10.17 -0.75 -13.66
C SER A 269 8.91 -0.78 -14.53
N SER A 270 8.96 -1.39 -15.72
CA SER A 270 7.84 -1.42 -16.68
C SER A 270 6.54 -2.00 -16.12
N ASN A 271 6.66 -2.93 -15.17
CA ASN A 271 5.53 -3.57 -14.52
C ASN A 271 5.04 -2.88 -13.24
N GLN A 272 5.62 -1.73 -12.89
CA GLN A 272 5.30 -0.97 -11.68
C GLN A 272 5.12 0.51 -11.99
N GLY A 273 4.75 1.29 -10.97
CA GLY A 273 4.61 2.73 -11.08
C GLY A 273 3.76 3.18 -12.26
N ILE A 274 4.26 4.19 -12.99
CA ILE A 274 3.57 4.76 -14.15
C ILE A 274 3.27 3.69 -15.21
N GLY A 275 4.17 2.72 -15.42
CA GLY A 275 3.98 1.65 -16.40
C GLY A 275 2.84 0.69 -16.03
N TRP A 276 2.67 0.40 -14.74
CA TRP A 276 1.51 -0.34 -14.26
C TRP A 276 0.21 0.46 -14.44
N LEU A 277 0.21 1.75 -14.05
CA LEU A 277 -1.00 2.58 -14.13
C LEU A 277 -1.45 2.82 -15.57
N LYS A 278 -0.51 2.98 -16.51
CA LYS A 278 -0.81 3.07 -17.93
C LYS A 278 -1.57 1.85 -18.44
N ARG A 279 -1.06 0.64 -18.16
CA ARG A 279 -1.74 -0.61 -18.54
C ARG A 279 -3.09 -0.76 -17.85
N TRP A 280 -3.20 -0.33 -16.60
CA TRP A 280 -4.48 -0.33 -15.89
C TRP A 280 -5.52 0.55 -16.57
N PHE A 281 -5.17 1.77 -17.00
CA PHE A 281 -6.07 2.62 -17.79
C PHE A 281 -6.43 2.01 -19.16
N GLU A 282 -5.47 1.37 -19.84
CA GLU A 282 -5.72 0.66 -21.10
C GLU A 282 -6.74 -0.47 -20.89
N VAL A 283 -6.58 -1.29 -19.84
CA VAL A 283 -7.53 -2.37 -19.52
C VAL A 283 -8.88 -1.84 -19.05
N CYS A 284 -8.90 -0.72 -18.33
CA CYS A 284 -10.14 -0.06 -17.95
C CYS A 284 -10.97 0.34 -19.16
N ASP A 285 -10.37 0.69 -20.31
CA ASP A 285 -11.07 0.98 -21.57
C ASP A 285 -12.25 1.97 -21.38
N GLY A 286 -12.00 3.02 -20.59
CA GLY A 286 -13.00 4.03 -20.22
C GLY A 286 -14.11 3.58 -19.24
N LYS A 287 -14.10 2.33 -18.76
CA LYS A 287 -15.14 1.77 -17.87
C LYS A 287 -14.88 2.04 -16.39
N CYS A 288 -13.65 2.37 -16.00
CA CYS A 288 -13.33 2.72 -14.61
C CYS A 288 -13.65 4.19 -14.35
N ALA A 289 -14.40 4.49 -13.29
CA ALA A 289 -14.68 5.85 -12.85
C ALA A 289 -13.45 6.43 -12.12
N VAL A 290 -12.81 7.45 -12.70
CA VAL A 290 -11.59 8.02 -12.13
C VAL A 290 -11.57 9.54 -12.28
N ASP A 291 -11.53 10.24 -11.14
CA ASP A 291 -11.50 11.70 -11.05
C ASP A 291 -10.10 12.27 -10.84
N PHE A 292 -9.18 11.49 -10.24
CA PHE A 292 -7.79 11.87 -10.02
C PHE A 292 -6.87 10.63 -9.96
N VAL A 293 -5.57 10.83 -10.14
CA VAL A 293 -4.56 9.77 -10.02
C VAL A 293 -3.83 9.86 -8.68
N ASN A 294 -3.69 8.72 -8.01
CA ASN A 294 -2.93 8.59 -6.77
C ASN A 294 -1.53 8.05 -7.02
N ILE A 295 -0.53 8.66 -6.41
CA ILE A 295 0.87 8.24 -6.52
C ILE A 295 1.58 8.32 -5.18
N HIS A 296 2.59 7.46 -5.02
CA HIS A 296 3.53 7.46 -3.91
C HIS A 296 4.94 7.79 -4.38
N ILE A 297 5.67 8.63 -3.65
CA ILE A 297 7.02 9.06 -4.02
C ILE A 297 7.97 8.93 -2.83
N TYR A 298 8.88 7.96 -2.90
CA TYR A 298 9.86 7.73 -1.85
C TYR A 298 11.30 7.86 -2.36
N GLY A 299 12.14 8.55 -1.58
CA GLY A 299 13.59 8.53 -1.77
C GLY A 299 14.12 9.31 -2.98
N PHE A 300 13.26 10.05 -3.68
CA PHE A 300 13.68 10.98 -4.74
C PHE A 300 14.24 12.27 -4.13
N ASP A 301 15.22 12.88 -4.78
CA ASP A 301 15.53 14.30 -4.57
C ASP A 301 14.39 15.18 -5.11
N THR A 302 14.43 16.48 -4.79
CA THR A 302 13.36 17.42 -5.15
C THR A 302 13.18 17.58 -6.66
N ASN A 303 14.26 17.54 -7.46
CA ASN A 303 14.16 17.67 -8.91
C ASN A 303 13.50 16.44 -9.52
N THR A 304 13.94 15.26 -9.11
CA THR A 304 13.38 13.98 -9.57
C THR A 304 11.91 13.84 -9.14
N PHE A 305 11.56 14.31 -7.94
CA PHE A 305 10.19 14.38 -7.45
C PHE A 305 9.31 15.23 -8.37
N LEU A 306 9.70 16.48 -8.64
CA LEU A 306 8.92 17.41 -9.45
C LEU A 306 8.80 16.94 -10.91
N GLN A 307 9.88 16.37 -11.47
CA GLN A 307 9.83 15.79 -12.81
C GLN A 307 8.90 14.58 -12.87
N HIS A 308 8.86 13.76 -11.82
CA HIS A 308 7.93 12.64 -11.74
C HIS A 308 6.47 13.11 -11.77
N LEU A 309 6.13 14.20 -11.07
CA LEU A 309 4.79 14.80 -11.12
C LEU A 309 4.41 15.24 -12.54
N ILE A 310 5.33 15.90 -13.25
CA ILE A 310 5.12 16.33 -14.64
C ILE A 310 4.88 15.11 -15.53
N ASN A 311 5.67 14.05 -15.37
CA ASN A 311 5.53 12.83 -16.17
C ASN A 311 4.18 12.14 -15.95
N VAL A 312 3.73 12.04 -14.70
CA VAL A 312 2.41 11.50 -14.34
C VAL A 312 1.31 12.33 -14.99
N HIS A 313 1.33 13.66 -14.81
CA HIS A 313 0.28 14.52 -15.34
C HIS A 313 0.26 14.52 -16.88
N ASN A 314 1.43 14.56 -17.53
CA ASN A 314 1.54 14.52 -18.99
C ASN A 314 0.89 13.26 -19.59
N LEU A 315 1.04 12.10 -18.93
CA LEU A 315 0.49 10.84 -19.42
C LEU A 315 -1.01 10.68 -19.16
N PHE A 316 -1.48 11.07 -17.98
CA PHE A 316 -2.85 10.77 -17.56
C PHE A 316 -3.82 11.94 -17.70
N GLN A 317 -3.31 13.18 -17.85
CA GLN A 317 -4.10 14.42 -18.02
C GLN A 317 -5.22 14.55 -16.97
N LYS A 318 -4.94 14.09 -15.75
CA LYS A 318 -5.84 14.14 -14.59
C LYS A 318 -5.19 14.88 -13.43
N PRO A 319 -5.98 15.44 -12.50
CA PRO A 319 -5.45 15.93 -11.23
C PRO A 319 -4.68 14.83 -10.49
N VAL A 320 -3.64 15.23 -9.77
CA VAL A 320 -2.73 14.32 -9.05
C VAL A 320 -2.92 14.51 -7.54
N TRP A 321 -3.04 13.41 -6.84
CA TRP A 321 -2.97 13.34 -5.39
C TRP A 321 -1.73 12.55 -4.98
N ILE A 322 -0.85 13.16 -4.20
CA ILE A 322 0.37 12.53 -3.70
C ILE A 322 0.05 11.97 -2.32
N THR A 323 -0.54 10.78 -2.28
CA THR A 323 -1.05 10.21 -1.03
C THR A 323 0.06 9.77 -0.09
N GLU A 324 1.26 9.49 -0.60
CA GLU A 324 2.44 9.24 0.21
C GLU A 324 3.67 9.89 -0.41
N PHE A 325 4.45 10.62 0.38
CA PHE A 325 5.83 10.89 0.03
C PHE A 325 6.74 11.02 1.24
N ALA A 326 8.00 10.64 1.09
CA ALA A 326 9.02 10.90 2.09
C ALA A 326 10.42 11.05 1.48
N PHE A 327 11.20 11.90 2.13
CA PHE A 327 12.61 12.11 1.82
C PHE A 327 13.50 11.28 2.74
N GLY A 328 14.65 10.86 2.21
CA GLY A 328 15.72 10.29 3.03
C GLY A 328 16.67 11.39 3.49
N GLY A 329 17.26 11.21 4.66
CA GLY A 329 18.23 12.17 5.22
C GLY A 329 18.05 12.36 6.72
N SER A 330 18.82 13.30 7.26
CA SER A 330 18.60 13.90 8.58
C SER A 330 17.32 14.74 8.61
N ASP A 331 16.79 15.02 9.80
CA ASP A 331 15.57 15.83 9.96
C ASP A 331 15.71 17.22 9.29
N ASP A 332 16.90 17.84 9.30
CA ASP A 332 17.18 19.14 8.65
C ASP A 332 17.26 19.04 7.11
N GLU A 333 17.72 17.92 6.57
CA GLU A 333 17.70 17.67 5.13
C GLU A 333 16.26 17.46 4.65
N VAL A 334 15.50 16.64 5.37
CA VAL A 334 14.08 16.42 5.10
C VAL A 334 13.30 17.73 5.16
N ASP A 335 13.55 18.56 6.18
CA ASP A 335 12.88 19.86 6.33
C ASP A 335 13.14 20.79 5.15
N ARG A 336 14.41 20.93 4.73
CA ARG A 336 14.76 21.75 3.56
C ARG A 336 14.14 21.24 2.25
N GLN A 337 14.15 19.92 2.03
CA GLN A 337 13.52 19.33 0.85
C GLN A 337 12.00 19.55 0.85
N LEU A 338 11.39 19.45 2.03
CA LEU A 338 9.96 19.66 2.20
C LEU A 338 9.55 21.10 1.93
N GLN A 339 10.32 22.10 2.41
CA GLN A 339 10.08 23.51 2.09
C GLN A 339 10.08 23.76 0.58
N VAL A 340 11.04 23.18 -0.15
CA VAL A 340 11.11 23.28 -1.62
C VAL A 340 9.87 22.67 -2.28
N ILE A 341 9.46 21.46 -1.88
CA ILE A 341 8.29 20.82 -2.49
C ILE A 341 7.00 21.54 -2.15
N ILE A 342 6.82 22.02 -0.93
CA ILE A 342 5.64 22.79 -0.55
C ILE A 342 5.56 24.06 -1.39
N ASP A 343 6.65 24.83 -1.50
CA ASP A 343 6.66 26.05 -2.31
C ASP A 343 6.35 25.76 -3.79
N GLN A 344 6.97 24.73 -4.37
CA GLN A 344 6.72 24.36 -5.76
C GLN A 344 5.31 23.86 -5.99
N ILE A 345 4.78 23.01 -5.11
CA ILE A 345 3.40 22.54 -5.25
C ILE A 345 2.45 23.71 -5.05
N GLU A 346 2.60 24.54 -4.03
CA GLU A 346 1.59 25.54 -3.65
C GLU A 346 1.66 26.85 -4.46
N ASN A 347 2.87 27.32 -4.77
CA ASN A 347 3.09 28.66 -5.33
C ASN A 347 3.52 28.65 -6.81
N ASN A 348 3.93 27.52 -7.39
CA ASN A 348 4.28 27.42 -8.80
C ASN A 348 3.11 26.85 -9.63
N SER A 349 2.61 27.65 -10.58
CA SER A 349 1.49 27.29 -11.46
C SER A 349 1.78 26.07 -12.34
N THR A 350 3.04 25.72 -12.57
CA THR A 350 3.44 24.49 -13.27
C THR A 350 2.83 23.25 -12.62
N PHE A 351 2.72 23.24 -11.29
CA PHE A 351 2.19 22.11 -10.54
C PHE A 351 0.71 22.27 -10.17
N ALA A 352 -0.04 23.20 -10.80
CA ALA A 352 -1.48 23.44 -10.56
C ALA A 352 -2.36 22.18 -10.59
N PHE A 353 -1.94 21.14 -11.29
CA PHE A 353 -2.63 19.85 -11.34
C PHE A 353 -2.54 19.02 -10.04
N VAL A 354 -1.66 19.38 -9.09
CA VAL A 354 -1.57 18.71 -7.79
C VAL A 354 -2.60 19.31 -6.82
N GLU A 355 -3.63 18.55 -6.48
CA GLU A 355 -4.71 19.05 -5.63
C GLU A 355 -4.47 18.80 -4.14
N ASN A 356 -3.96 17.62 -3.80
CA ASN A 356 -3.78 17.17 -2.42
C ASN A 356 -2.50 16.34 -2.28
N TYR A 357 -1.87 16.43 -1.11
CA TYR A 357 -0.65 15.68 -0.84
C TYR A 357 -0.48 15.40 0.66
N SER A 358 0.15 14.28 1.01
CA SER A 358 0.37 13.86 2.40
C SER A 358 1.79 13.33 2.57
N TYR A 359 2.52 13.91 3.52
CA TYR A 359 3.81 13.36 3.93
C TYR A 359 3.59 12.00 4.60
N PHE A 360 4.48 11.05 4.37
CA PHE A 360 4.46 9.74 5.02
C PHE A 360 5.40 9.78 6.24
N MET A 361 4.90 9.81 7.48
CA MET A 361 3.50 9.91 7.93
C MET A 361 3.45 10.54 9.33
N ALA A 362 2.24 10.81 9.85
CA ALA A 362 2.02 11.21 11.23
C ALA A 362 2.30 10.03 12.19
N ALA A 363 3.58 9.81 12.49
CA ALA A 363 4.09 8.77 13.36
C ALA A 363 5.24 9.29 14.25
N ASP A 364 5.42 8.67 15.41
CA ASP A 364 6.59 8.91 16.26
C ASP A 364 7.87 8.44 15.58
N GLY A 365 8.96 9.19 15.77
CA GLY A 365 10.20 9.08 15.03
C GLY A 365 10.17 9.74 13.65
N MET A 366 8.99 10.12 13.14
CA MET A 366 8.80 10.78 11.86
C MET A 366 8.36 12.25 12.04
N MET A 367 7.15 12.62 11.62
CA MET A 367 6.56 13.95 11.81
C MET A 367 6.35 14.30 13.30
N VAL A 368 6.44 13.32 14.19
CA VAL A 368 6.39 13.47 15.65
C VAL A 368 7.70 12.94 16.25
N LYS A 369 8.19 13.61 17.30
CA LYS A 369 9.30 13.18 18.14
C LYS A 369 8.85 13.19 19.61
N GLY A 370 8.49 12.03 20.14
CA GLY A 370 7.90 11.89 21.46
C GLY A 370 6.57 12.65 21.56
N ASN A 371 6.52 13.67 22.42
CA ASN A 371 5.31 14.47 22.62
C ASN A 371 5.24 15.72 21.73
N SER A 372 6.26 16.01 20.91
CA SER A 372 6.35 17.22 20.09
C SER A 372 6.38 16.90 18.60
N MET A 373 6.09 17.88 17.74
CA MET A 373 6.33 17.74 16.30
C MET A 373 7.84 17.74 16.01
N SER A 374 8.25 17.02 14.96
CA SER A 374 9.57 17.24 14.36
C SER A 374 9.62 18.59 13.62
N SER A 375 10.82 19.02 13.22
CA SER A 375 10.99 20.21 12.36
C SER A 375 10.13 20.13 11.10
N TYR A 376 10.27 19.05 10.34
CA TYR A 376 9.52 18.85 9.12
C TYR A 376 8.04 18.53 9.35
N GLY A 377 7.66 17.96 10.49
CA GLY A 377 6.26 17.84 10.89
C GLY A 377 5.60 19.22 11.07
N ASN A 378 6.32 20.15 11.70
CA ASN A 378 5.90 21.53 11.84
C ASN A 378 5.86 22.26 10.49
N THR A 379 6.92 22.15 9.68
CA THR A 379 6.97 22.71 8.32
C THR A 379 5.82 22.22 7.46
N PHE A 380 5.54 20.91 7.47
CA PHE A 380 4.41 20.35 6.72
C PHE A 380 3.08 20.98 7.12
N ALA A 381 2.81 21.14 8.42
CA ALA A 381 1.51 21.64 8.85
C ALA A 381 1.38 23.17 8.78
N TYR A 382 2.46 23.94 8.94
CA TYR A 382 2.35 25.39 9.21
C TYR A 382 3.19 26.29 8.29
N ALA A 383 4.07 25.77 7.44
CA ALA A 383 4.78 26.62 6.48
C ALA A 383 3.81 27.22 5.46
N SER A 384 3.99 28.49 5.11
CA SER A 384 3.19 29.21 4.11
C SER A 384 3.75 29.10 2.71
#